data_AF-A0A8X6RIS5-F1
#
_entry.id   AF-A0A8X6RIS5-F1
#
_cell.length_a   1.000
_cell.length_b   1.000
_cell.length_c   1.000
_cell.angle_alpha   90.00
_cell.angle_beta   90.00
_cell.angle_gamma   90.00
#
_symmetry.space_group_name_H-M   'P 1'
#
loop_
_entity.id
_entity.type
_entity.pdbx_description
1 polymer ?
#
loop_
_entity_poly.entity_id
_entity_poly.type
_entity_poly.pdbx_seq_one_letter_code
_entity_poly.pdbx_strand_id
1 'polypeptide(L)'
;MKPEIVNFYMKKGGVHITDEMCSVYDVSRICNHWPLRICYLLNTAGINDSILYHSVFPEKEMRRSKLLEDIGMDLVQPQWDIRSELPNLNKKDKKSFTDT
;
A
#
# COMPACT_ATOMS: atom_id res chain seq x y z
N MET A 1 31.57 -24.17 -13.30
CA MET A 1 30.39 -24.55 -12.50
C MET A 1 30.47 -23.80 -11.17
N LYS A 2 29.44 -23.06 -10.75
CA LYS A 2 29.44 -22.41 -9.42
C LYS A 2 29.14 -23.46 -8.33
N PRO A 3 29.77 -23.39 -7.15
CA PRO A 3 29.47 -24.30 -6.04
C PRO A 3 27.99 -24.22 -5.64
N GLU A 4 27.40 -25.33 -5.22
CA GLU A 4 26.00 -25.41 -4.78
C GLU A 4 25.70 -24.41 -3.65
N ILE A 5 26.64 -24.24 -2.72
CA ILE A 5 26.52 -23.28 -1.62
C ILE A 5 26.43 -21.82 -2.09
N VAL A 6 27.09 -21.48 -3.20
CA VAL A 6 27.00 -20.15 -3.82
C VAL A 6 25.61 -19.97 -4.41
N ASN A 7 25.08 -20.97 -5.11
CA ASN A 7 23.73 -20.91 -5.66
C ASN A 7 22.65 -20.82 -4.56
N PHE A 8 22.85 -21.50 -3.42
CA PHE A 8 21.96 -21.38 -2.26
C PHE A 8 22.00 -19.96 -1.67
N TYR A 9 23.19 -19.38 -1.48
CA TYR A 9 23.33 -18.04 -0.92
C TYR A 9 22.72 -16.96 -1.81
N MET A 10 22.83 -17.08 -3.13
CA MET A 10 22.23 -16.14 -4.09
C MET A 10 20.70 -16.05 -3.99
N LYS A 11 20.01 -17.02 -3.36
CA LYS A 11 18.57 -16.98 -3.12
C LYS A 11 18.15 -16.22 -1.85
N LYS A 12 19.10 -15.78 -1.00
CA LYS A 12 18.82 -15.09 0.27
C LYS A 12 18.46 -13.60 0.14
N GLY A 13 18.19 -13.12 -1.06
CA GLY A 13 17.93 -11.70 -1.35
C GLY A 13 16.59 -11.15 -0.86
N GLY A 14 15.81 -11.88 -0.05
CA GLY A 14 14.45 -11.49 0.32
C GLY A 14 14.33 -10.11 0.96
N VAL A 15 15.25 -9.74 1.86
CA VAL A 15 15.27 -8.40 2.50
C VAL A 15 15.55 -7.31 1.47
N HIS A 16 16.52 -7.52 0.58
CA HIS A 16 16.86 -6.55 -0.46
C HIS A 16 15.71 -6.35 -1.45
N ILE A 17 15.03 -7.43 -1.85
CA ILE A 17 13.85 -7.38 -2.71
C ILE A 17 12.71 -6.65 -2.00
N THR A 18 12.50 -6.90 -0.71
CA THR A 18 11.45 -6.21 0.07
C THR A 18 11.72 -4.71 0.16
N ASP A 19 12.97 -4.31 0.38
CA ASP A 19 13.39 -2.90 0.38
C ASP A 19 13.20 -2.24 -0.98
N GLU A 20 13.58 -2.93 -2.07
CA GLU A 20 13.32 -2.48 -3.44
C GLU A 20 11.80 -2.32 -3.69
N MET A 21 10.98 -3.28 -3.26
CA MET A 21 9.53 -3.21 -3.39
C MET A 21 8.90 -2.07 -2.59
N CYS A 22 9.45 -1.71 -1.43
CA CYS A 22 9.04 -0.55 -0.64
C CYS A 22 9.42 0.76 -1.34
N SER A 23 10.54 0.80 -2.05
CA SER A 23 10.97 2.01 -2.77
C SER A 23 10.07 2.36 -3.96
N VAL A 24 9.42 1.36 -4.57
CA VAL A 24 8.52 1.56 -5.73
C VAL A 24 7.19 2.19 -5.31
N TYR A 25 6.67 1.84 -4.14
CA TYR A 25 5.46 2.42 -3.55
C TYR A 25 5.78 2.87 -2.13
N ASP A 26 6.20 4.13 -2.02
CA ASP A 26 6.69 4.71 -0.78
C ASP A 26 5.76 5.83 -0.28
N VAL A 27 5.27 5.70 0.95
CA VAL A 27 4.50 6.74 1.64
C VAL A 27 5.38 7.73 2.41
N SER A 28 6.70 7.63 2.29
CA SER A 28 7.60 8.50 3.01
C SER A 28 7.44 9.99 2.65
N ARG A 29 7.59 10.85 3.66
CA ARG A 29 7.48 12.31 3.52
C ARG A 29 8.64 12.94 4.26
N ILE A 30 9.11 14.09 3.80
CA ILE A 30 10.08 14.88 4.56
C ILE A 30 9.42 15.28 5.89
N CYS A 31 9.93 14.73 6.99
CA CYS A 31 9.43 15.00 8.33
C CYS A 31 10.58 15.21 9.31
N ASN A 32 10.47 16.22 10.17
CA ASN A 32 11.48 16.52 11.20
C ASN A 32 11.25 15.73 12.51
N HIS A 33 10.20 14.91 12.57
CA HIS A 33 9.82 14.13 13.74
C HIS A 33 9.91 12.63 13.44
N TRP A 34 10.84 11.95 14.11
CA TRP A 34 11.04 10.51 14.02
C TRP A 34 9.76 9.65 14.20
N PRO A 35 8.80 10.00 15.07
CA PRO A 35 7.57 9.22 15.20
C PRO A 35 6.76 9.10 13.91
N LEU A 36 6.76 10.10 13.04
CA LEU A 36 6.05 10.04 11.75
C LEU A 36 6.70 9.05 10.77
N ARG A 37 7.96 8.66 11.01
CA ARG A 37 8.64 7.60 10.29
C ARG A 37 8.01 6.23 10.52
N ILE A 38 7.22 6.05 11.59
CA ILE A 38 6.43 4.84 11.85
C ILE A 38 5.37 4.64 10.75
N CYS A 39 4.87 5.71 10.13
CA CYS A 39 3.95 5.59 9.00
C CYS A 39 4.59 4.86 7.80
N TYR A 40 5.92 4.70 7.76
CA TYR A 40 6.60 3.95 6.69
C TYR A 40 6.38 2.44 6.82
N LEU A 41 5.90 1.97 7.99
CA LEU A 41 5.44 0.60 8.15
C LEU A 41 4.29 0.26 7.20
N LEU A 42 3.56 1.27 6.70
CA LEU A 42 2.52 1.06 5.69
C LEU A 42 3.05 0.48 4.38
N ASN A 43 4.30 0.77 3.99
CA ASN A 43 4.91 0.18 2.80
C ASN A 43 5.05 -1.33 2.95
N THR A 44 5.56 -1.77 4.11
CA THR A 44 5.70 -3.20 4.44
C THR A 44 4.33 -3.85 4.62
N ALA A 45 3.37 -3.16 5.24
CA ALA A 45 2.00 -3.65 5.39
C ALA A 45 1.35 -3.90 4.02
N GLY A 46 1.50 -2.99 3.06
CA GLY A 46 0.97 -3.16 1.70
C GLY A 46 1.58 -4.35 0.94
N ILE A 47 2.87 -4.64 1.15
CA ILE A 47 3.50 -5.86 0.60
C ILE A 47 2.90 -7.11 1.24
N ASN A 48 2.82 -7.13 2.57
CA ASN A 48 2.28 -8.28 3.32
C ASN A 48 0.82 -8.54 2.96
N ASP A 49 0.03 -7.49 2.78
CA ASP A 49 -1.36 -7.60 2.38
C ASP A 49 -1.50 -8.15 0.96
N SER A 50 -0.63 -7.72 0.03
CA SER A 50 -0.56 -8.33 -1.31
C SER A 50 -0.20 -9.81 -1.25
N ILE A 51 0.72 -10.23 -0.38
CA ILE A 51 1.05 -11.65 -0.20
C ILE A 51 -0.16 -12.41 0.36
N LEU A 52 -0.83 -11.84 1.37
CA LEU A 52 -2.01 -12.44 1.99
C LEU A 52 -3.14 -12.60 0.96
N TYR A 53 -3.45 -11.56 0.20
CA TYR A 53 -4.49 -11.58 -0.84
C TYR A 53 -4.28 -12.71 -1.84
N HIS A 54 -3.08 -12.84 -2.41
CA HIS A 54 -2.79 -13.91 -3.38
C HIS A 54 -2.68 -15.29 -2.74
N SER A 55 -2.39 -15.37 -1.43
CA SER A 55 -2.39 -16.65 -0.71
C SER A 55 -3.81 -17.16 -0.42
N VAL A 56 -4.75 -16.25 -0.18
CA VAL A 56 -6.16 -16.56 0.11
C VAL A 56 -6.94 -16.77 -1.19
N PHE A 57 -6.62 -16.01 -2.24
CA PHE A 57 -7.30 -16.03 -3.54
C PHE A 57 -6.32 -16.34 -4.69
N PRO A 58 -5.75 -17.56 -4.75
CA PRO A 58 -4.70 -17.90 -5.72
C PRO A 58 -5.16 -17.83 -7.18
N GLU A 59 -6.47 -17.95 -7.43
CA GLU A 59 -7.08 -17.82 -8.75
C GLU A 59 -7.30 -16.37 -9.20
N LYS A 60 -7.17 -15.40 -8.29
CA LYS A 60 -7.39 -13.98 -8.57
C LYS A 60 -6.06 -13.26 -8.67
N GLU A 61 -5.68 -12.92 -9.91
CA GLU A 61 -4.54 -12.04 -10.13
C GLU A 61 -4.94 -10.58 -9.94
N MET A 62 -4.30 -9.90 -9.00
CA MET A 62 -4.48 -8.47 -8.79
C MET A 62 -3.14 -7.76 -8.68
N ARG A 63 -2.94 -6.71 -9.47
CA ARG A 63 -1.74 -5.88 -9.34
C ARG A 63 -1.74 -5.18 -7.98
N ARG A 64 -0.59 -5.19 -7.29
CA ARG A 64 -0.40 -4.49 -6.01
C ARG A 64 -0.86 -3.03 -6.05
N SER A 65 -0.66 -2.32 -7.16
CA SER A 65 -1.14 -0.94 -7.32
C SER A 65 -2.65 -0.81 -7.17
N LYS A 66 -3.41 -1.75 -7.75
CA LYS A 66 -4.87 -1.73 -7.69
C LYS A 66 -5.37 -2.13 -6.30
N LEU A 67 -4.73 -3.14 -5.69
CA LEU A 67 -5.00 -3.51 -4.30
C LEU A 67 -4.83 -2.30 -3.35
N LEU A 68 -3.72 -1.57 -3.48
CA LEU A 68 -3.45 -0.39 -2.65
C LEU A 68 -4.42 0.76 -2.92
N GLU A 69 -4.86 0.95 -4.16
CA GLU A 69 -5.88 1.92 -4.54
C GLU A 69 -7.22 1.57 -3.89
N ASP A 70 -7.65 0.32 -4.00
CA ASP A 70 -8.92 -0.17 -3.44
C ASP A 70 -8.94 -0.03 -1.91
N ILE A 71 -7.86 -0.45 -1.23
CA ILE A 71 -7.71 -0.27 0.22
C ILE A 71 -7.72 1.20 0.61
N GLY A 72 -7.03 2.05 -0.17
CA GLY A 72 -7.00 3.49 0.09
C GLY A 72 -8.39 4.11 0.02
N MET A 73 -9.19 3.70 -0.97
CA MET A 73 -10.58 4.16 -1.13
C MET A 73 -11.48 3.65 0.00
N ASP A 74 -11.39 2.36 0.33
CA ASP A 74 -12.17 1.74 1.40
C ASP A 74 -11.89 2.41 2.76
N LEU A 75 -10.64 2.76 3.04
CA LEU A 75 -10.26 3.46 4.28
C LEU A 75 -10.78 4.90 4.33
N VAL A 76 -10.89 5.57 3.18
CA VAL A 76 -11.36 6.96 3.09
C VAL A 76 -12.88 7.04 3.13
N GLN A 77 -13.59 6.04 2.58
CA GLN A 77 -15.03 6.05 2.38
C GLN A 77 -15.85 6.50 3.61
N PRO A 78 -15.63 5.99 4.84
CA PRO A 78 -16.44 6.39 5.99
C PRO A 78 -16.29 7.88 6.32
N GLN A 79 -15.06 8.40 6.23
CA GLN A 79 -14.79 9.81 6.44
C GLN A 79 -15.33 10.65 5.28
N TRP A 80 -15.40 10.05 4.10
CA TRP A 80 -15.93 10.65 2.90
C TRP A 80 -17.44 10.93 3.06
N ASP A 81 -18.19 9.92 3.50
CA ASP A 81 -19.63 9.99 3.74
C ASP A 81 -19.98 11.08 4.76
N ILE A 82 -19.30 11.10 5.91
CA ILE A 82 -19.49 12.11 6.98
C ILE A 82 -19.28 13.53 6.44
N ARG A 83 -18.26 13.73 5.61
CA ARG A 83 -17.93 15.06 5.08
C ARG A 83 -18.92 15.53 4.02
N SER A 84 -19.52 14.61 3.26
CA SER A 84 -20.52 14.94 2.23
C SER A 84 -21.74 15.67 2.82
N GLU A 85 -22.10 15.32 4.06
CA GLU A 85 -23.25 15.87 4.79
C GLU A 85 -23.00 17.29 5.32
N LEU A 86 -21.75 17.76 5.36
CA LEU A 86 -21.42 19.06 5.96
C LEU A 86 -22.14 20.20 5.22
N PRO A 87 -22.87 21.07 5.93
CA PRO A 87 -23.73 22.08 5.30
C PRO A 87 -22.93 23.09 4.46
N ASN A 88 -21.70 23.37 4.86
CA ASN A 88 -20.83 24.38 4.25
C ASN A 88 -19.79 23.79 3.27
N LEU A 89 -19.84 22.49 2.96
CA LEU A 89 -18.95 21.91 1.96
C LEU A 89 -19.36 22.43 0.57
N ASN A 90 -18.37 22.87 -0.22
CA ASN A 90 -18.63 23.39 -1.56
C ASN A 90 -19.36 22.37 -2.42
N LYS A 91 -20.31 22.83 -3.24
CA LYS A 91 -21.12 21.96 -4.11
C LYS A 91 -20.30 21.12 -5.08
N LYS A 92 -19.14 21.63 -5.51
CA LYS A 92 -18.20 20.90 -6.39
C LYS A 92 -17.57 19.71 -5.68
N ASP A 93 -17.14 19.94 -4.43
CA ASP A 93 -16.56 18.90 -3.60
C ASP A 93 -17.66 17.87 -3.28
N LYS A 94 -18.85 18.28 -2.83
CA LYS A 94 -19.98 17.34 -2.61
C LYS A 94 -20.28 16.42 -3.79
N LYS A 95 -20.18 16.93 -5.03
CA LYS A 95 -20.44 16.14 -6.24
C LYS A 95 -19.38 15.07 -6.49
N SER A 96 -18.10 15.35 -6.20
CA SER A 96 -17.04 14.34 -6.31
C SER A 96 -17.17 13.22 -5.27
N PHE A 97 -18.01 13.39 -4.25
CA PHE A 97 -18.23 12.40 -3.18
C PHE A 97 -19.35 11.42 -3.57
N THR A 98 -20.25 11.80 -4.47
CA THR A 98 -21.41 11.02 -4.89
C THR A 98 -21.24 10.28 -6.21
N ASP A 99 -20.21 10.64 -7.00
CA ASP A 99 -20.01 10.18 -8.37
C ASP A 99 -19.02 8.98 -8.48
N THR A 100 -18.72 8.27 -7.38
CA THR A 100 -17.88 7.06 -7.35
C THR A 100 -18.74 5.84 -7.06
#